data_AF-A0AAW0PVP4-F1
#
_entry.id   AF-A0AAW0PVP4-F1
#
_cell.length_a   1.000
_cell.length_b   1.000
_cell.length_c   1.000
_cell.angle_alpha   90.00
_cell.angle_beta   90.00
_cell.angle_gamma   90.00
#
_symmetry.space_group_name_H-M   'P 1'
#
loop_
_entity.id
_entity.type
_entity.pdbx_description
1 polymer ?
#
loop_
_entity_poly.entity_id
_entity_poly.type
_entity_poly.pdbx_seq_one_letter_code
_entity_poly.pdbx_strand_id
1 'polypeptide(L)'
;MESKLKQELGTSILKPTGHSGGGCISEGQSYDTDSGRIFVKFNHKSEAKLMFDGELASLEAILKTSTIKVPKPVKVIELDRGCAFVMEHLDMKSLNKHS
;
A
#
# COMPACT_ATOMS: atom_id res chain seq x y z
N MET A 1 6.33 -5.71 12.40
CA MET A 1 5.64 -5.07 11.25
C MET A 1 4.81 -3.88 11.69
N GLU A 2 3.74 -4.05 12.47
CA GLU A 2 2.87 -2.93 12.89
C GLU A 2 3.63 -1.77 13.55
N SER A 3 4.51 -2.04 14.52
CA SER A 3 5.30 -1.00 15.18
C SER A 3 6.19 -0.20 14.21
N LYS A 4 6.75 -0.89 13.19
CA LYS A 4 7.56 -0.26 12.16
C LYS A 4 6.71 0.61 11.24
N LEU A 5 5.54 0.14 10.83
CA LEU A 5 4.59 0.94 10.06
C LEU A 5 4.15 2.18 10.84
N LYS A 6 3.77 2.04 12.11
CA LYS A 6 3.41 3.17 12.98
C LYS A 6 4.53 4.20 13.07
N GLN A 7 5.76 3.75 13.31
CA GLN A 7 6.93 4.62 13.37
C GLN A 7 7.18 5.35 12.05
N GLU A 8 7.21 4.63 10.93
CA GLU A 8 7.57 5.20 9.62
C GLU A 8 6.48 6.11 9.03
N LEU A 9 5.23 5.88 9.43
CA LEU A 9 4.07 6.69 9.03
C LEU A 9 3.74 7.80 10.06
N GLY A 10 4.43 7.83 11.21
CA GLY A 10 4.16 8.79 12.28
C GLY A 10 2.73 8.68 12.84
N THR A 11 2.14 7.48 12.81
CA THR A 11 0.76 7.25 13.25
C THR A 11 0.70 6.49 14.57
N SER A 12 -0.23 6.90 15.42
CA SER A 12 -0.55 6.20 16.67
C SER A 12 -1.52 5.03 16.46
N ILE A 13 -2.33 5.08 15.39
CA ILE A 13 -3.42 4.14 15.09
C ILE A 13 -3.08 3.40 13.80
N LEU A 14 -3.14 2.07 13.84
CA LEU A 14 -3.02 1.23 12.64
C LEU A 14 -4.00 0.07 12.76
N LYS A 15 -5.28 0.30 12.44
CA LYS A 15 -6.33 -0.70 12.63
C LYS A 15 -6.68 -1.36 11.30
N PRO A 16 -6.54 -2.69 11.14
CA PRO A 16 -6.92 -3.36 9.91
C PRO A 16 -8.44 -3.25 9.68
N THR A 17 -8.84 -2.96 8.44
CA THR A 17 -10.26 -2.73 8.10
C THR A 17 -10.99 -4.01 7.66
N GLY A 18 -10.37 -5.18 7.80
CA GLY A 18 -10.91 -6.48 7.33
C GLY A 18 -10.87 -6.68 5.81
N HIS A 19 -10.55 -5.64 5.04
CA HIS A 19 -10.37 -5.73 3.59
C HIS A 19 -8.94 -6.14 3.27
N SER A 20 -8.72 -7.46 3.20
CA SER A 20 -7.49 -8.06 2.68
C SER A 20 -7.68 -8.45 1.21
N GLY A 21 -6.80 -7.98 0.34
CA GLY A 21 -6.71 -8.39 -1.06
C GLY A 21 -5.35 -9.02 -1.31
N GLY A 22 -5.28 -10.33 -1.46
CA GLY A 22 -4.04 -11.06 -1.76
C GLY A 22 -3.91 -11.34 -3.25
N GLY A 23 -2.78 -10.96 -3.84
CA GLY A 23 -2.34 -11.47 -5.15
C GLY A 23 -1.35 -12.63 -4.97
N CYS A 24 -0.99 -13.32 -6.06
CA CYS A 24 -0.02 -14.42 -6.00
C CYS A 24 1.39 -14.01 -5.54
N ILE A 25 1.71 -12.71 -5.61
CA ILE A 25 3.05 -12.18 -5.36
C ILE A 25 3.10 -11.36 -4.07
N SER A 26 2.07 -10.54 -3.82
CA SER A 26 2.02 -9.63 -2.68
C SER A 26 0.67 -9.73 -2.01
N GLU A 27 0.69 -9.62 -0.69
CA GLU A 27 -0.50 -9.45 0.13
C GLU A 27 -0.85 -7.97 0.21
N GLY A 28 -2.13 -7.66 0.37
CA GLY A 28 -2.63 -6.29 0.46
C GLY A 28 -3.62 -6.16 1.60
N GLN A 29 -3.48 -5.13 2.41
CA GLN A 29 -4.38 -4.85 3.53
C GLN A 29 -4.61 -3.36 3.67
N SER A 30 -5.86 -2.98 3.94
CA SER A 30 -6.20 -1.61 4.29
C SER A 30 -6.16 -1.41 5.81
N TYR A 31 -5.70 -0.23 6.23
CA TYR A 31 -5.64 0.18 7.63
C TYR A 31 -6.27 1.57 7.81
N ASP A 32 -7.08 1.72 8.85
CA ASP A 32 -7.46 3.02 9.37
C ASP A 32 -6.32 3.57 10.24
N THR A 33 -5.88 4.79 9.95
CA THR A 33 -4.91 5.55 10.76
C THR A 33 -5.55 6.82 11.32
N ASP A 34 -4.81 7.54 12.17
CA ASP A 34 -5.18 8.87 12.65
C ASP A 34 -5.23 9.93 11.52
N SER A 35 -4.57 9.69 10.39
CA SER A 35 -4.54 10.58 9.22
C SER A 35 -5.42 10.12 8.04
N GLY A 36 -6.27 9.12 8.27
CA GLY A 36 -7.15 8.54 7.25
C GLY A 36 -6.79 7.12 6.86
N ARG A 37 -7.48 6.57 5.85
CA ARG A 37 -7.30 5.17 5.45
C ARG A 37 -6.18 5.03 4.43
N ILE A 38 -5.33 4.04 4.64
CA ILE A 38 -4.23 3.67 3.73
C ILE A 38 -4.38 2.23 3.26
N PHE A 39 -3.75 1.93 2.12
CA PHE A 39 -3.56 0.58 1.63
C PHE A 39 -2.07 0.22 1.68
N VAL A 40 -1.77 -0.98 2.17
CA VAL A 40 -0.40 -1.46 2.31
C VAL A 40 -0.26 -2.78 1.58
N LYS A 41 0.70 -2.84 0.64
CA LYS A 41 1.17 -4.09 0.03
C LYS A 41 2.34 -4.64 0.82
N PHE A 42 2.41 -5.96 0.95
CA PHE A 42 3.49 -6.68 1.63
C PHE A 42 4.05 -7.76 0.71
N ASN A 43 5.37 -7.91 0.72
CA ASN A 43 6.04 -9.02 0.06
C ASN A 43 7.28 -9.42 0.88
N HIS A 44 7.40 -10.72 1.17
CA HIS A 44 8.42 -11.27 2.05
C HIS A 44 9.73 -11.67 1.34
N LYS A 45 9.79 -11.54 0.01
CA LYS A 45 10.99 -11.86 -0.78
C LYS A 45 12.04 -10.74 -0.69
N SER A 46 13.31 -11.10 -0.89
CA SER A 46 14.45 -10.17 -0.87
C SER A 46 14.35 -9.06 -1.91
N GLU A 47 13.74 -9.35 -3.06
CA GLU A 47 13.62 -8.41 -4.18
C GLU A 47 12.43 -7.45 -4.02
N ALA A 48 11.62 -7.61 -2.96
CA ALA A 48 10.41 -6.83 -2.74
C ALA A 48 10.68 -5.33 -2.70
N LYS A 49 11.82 -4.90 -2.14
CA LYS A 49 12.20 -3.49 -2.09
C LYS A 49 12.37 -2.90 -3.49
N LEU A 50 13.17 -3.55 -4.34
CA LEU A 50 13.40 -3.07 -5.71
C LEU A 50 12.08 -3.00 -6.50
N MET A 51 11.23 -4.02 -6.34
CA MET A 51 9.91 -4.05 -6.96
C MET A 51 9.02 -2.88 -6.50
N PHE A 52 8.94 -2.64 -5.19
CA PHE A 52 8.11 -1.57 -4.65
C PHE A 52 8.68 -0.16 -4.87
N ASP A 53 9.99 0.02 -4.91
CA ASP A 53 10.62 1.29 -5.30
C ASP A 53 10.26 1.64 -6.75
N GLY A 54 10.24 0.63 -7.65
CA GLY A 54 9.74 0.80 -9.02
C GLY A 54 8.25 1.15 -9.09
N GLU A 55 7.42 0.50 -8.28
CA GLU A 55 6.00 0.80 -8.20
C GLU A 55 5.75 2.24 -7.69
N LEU A 56 6.44 2.67 -6.64
CA LEU A 56 6.39 4.04 -6.13
C LEU A 56 6.76 5.04 -7.22
N ALA A 57 7.91 4.85 -7.88
CA ALA A 57 8.40 5.78 -8.89
C ALA A 57 7.44 5.91 -10.09
N SER A 58 6.89 4.78 -10.54
CA SER A 58 5.93 4.78 -11.66
C SER A 58 4.60 5.45 -11.30
N LEU A 59 4.06 5.22 -10.10
CA LEU A 59 2.84 5.90 -9.63
C LEU A 59 3.05 7.40 -9.45
N GLU A 60 4.20 7.83 -8.93
CA GLU A 60 4.56 9.26 -8.85
C GLU A 60 4.64 9.89 -10.24
N ALA A 61 5.26 9.20 -11.21
CA ALA A 61 5.35 9.68 -12.59
C ALA A 61 3.97 9.84 -13.22
N ILE A 62 3.08 8.86 -13.07
CA ILE A 62 1.71 8.93 -13.58
C ILE A 62 0.94 10.06 -12.90
N LEU A 63 1.03 10.19 -11.57
CA LEU A 63 0.34 11.23 -10.79
C LEU A 63 0.73 12.63 -11.26
N LYS A 64 2.02 12.86 -11.56
CA LYS A 64 2.53 14.14 -12.08
C LYS A 64 1.92 14.53 -13.42
N THR A 65 1.51 13.57 -14.25
CA THR A 65 0.89 13.87 -15.55
C THR A 65 -0.51 14.48 -15.43
N SER A 66 -1.19 14.32 -14.29
CA SER A 66 -2.58 14.78 -14.08
C SER A 66 -3.56 14.31 -15.15
N THR A 67 -3.30 13.15 -15.78
CA THR A 67 -4.14 12.63 -16.88
C THR A 67 -5.17 11.61 -16.42
N ILE A 68 -4.78 10.72 -15.50
CA ILE A 68 -5.63 9.67 -14.93
C ILE A 68 -5.50 9.62 -13.41
N LYS A 69 -6.53 9.10 -12.74
CA LYS A 69 -6.48 8.84 -11.31
C LYS A 69 -5.65 7.59 -11.02
N VAL A 70 -4.71 7.70 -10.08
CA VAL A 70 -3.93 6.60 -9.49
C VAL A 70 -3.96 6.72 -7.97
N PRO A 71 -3.76 5.62 -7.21
CA PRO A 71 -3.57 5.73 -5.77
C PRO A 71 -2.32 6.57 -5.50
N LYS A 72 -2.42 7.58 -4.64
CA LYS A 72 -1.26 8.40 -4.28
C LYS A 72 -0.23 7.53 -3.53
N PRO A 73 1.00 7.36 -4.05
CA PRO A 73 2.05 6.64 -3.34
C PRO A 73 2.48 7.43 -2.11
N VAL A 74 2.78 6.74 -1.01
CA VAL A 74 3.24 7.37 0.24
C VAL A 74 4.70 7.01 0.51
N LYS A 75 5.02 5.72 0.67
CA LYS A 75 6.37 5.29 1.07
C LYS A 75 6.59 3.79 0.88
N VAL A 76 7.84 3.42 0.61
CA VAL A 76 8.34 2.04 0.70
C VAL A 76 9.08 1.87 2.03
N ILE A 77 8.75 0.81 2.78
CA ILE A 77 9.26 0.54 4.12
C ILE A 77 9.89 -0.85 4.15
N GLU A 78 11.18 -0.91 4.43
CA GLU A 78 11.86 -2.16 4.73
C GLU A 78 11.40 -2.73 6.07
N LEU A 79 11.17 -4.03 6.09
CA LEU A 79 10.76 -4.78 7.26
C LEU A 79 11.82 -5.83 7.57
N ASP A 80 11.80 -6.36 8.80
CA ASP A 80 12.69 -7.46 9.20
C ASP A 80 12.60 -8.68 8.26
N ARG A 81 11.42 -8.87 7.63
CA ARG A 81 11.17 -9.90 6.61
C ARG A 81 10.43 -9.31 5.41
N GLY A 82 11.20 -8.84 4.44
CA GLY A 82 10.73 -8.32 3.16
C GLY A 82 10.47 -6.81 3.19
N CYS A 83 9.44 -6.36 2.49
CA CYS A 83 9.16 -4.95 2.28
C CYS A 83 7.65 -4.66 2.27
N ALA A 84 7.29 -3.43 2.61
CA ALA A 84 5.94 -2.91 2.52
C ALA A 84 5.88 -1.68 1.62
N PHE A 85 4.80 -1.55 0.84
CA PHE A 85 4.52 -0.35 0.06
C PHE A 85 3.19 0.25 0.49
N VAL A 86 3.24 1.50 0.95
CA VAL A 86 2.09 2.25 1.47
C VAL A 86 1.61 3.25 0.43
N MET A 87 0.30 3.29 0.23
CA MET A 87 -0.38 4.19 -0.69
C MET A 87 -1.78 4.58 -0.18
N GLU A 88 -2.41 5.55 -0.84
CA GLU A 88 -3.82 5.90 -0.66
C GLU A 88 -4.72 4.65 -0.78
N HIS A 89 -5.66 4.50 0.15
CA HIS A 89 -6.74 3.53 -0.03
C HIS A 89 -7.79 4.07 -1.00
N LEU A 90 -8.09 3.28 -2.03
CA LEU A 90 -9.19 3.53 -2.95
C LEU A 90 -10.36 2.60 -2.62
N ASP A 91 -11.56 3.18 -2.44
CA ASP A 91 -12.80 2.42 -2.33
C ASP A 91 -13.21 1.88 -3.72
N MET A 92 -12.64 0.73 -4.08
CA MET A 92 -12.85 0.08 -5.36
C MET A 92 -14.06 -0.85 -5.28
N LYS A 93 -14.95 -0.74 -6.28
CA LYS A 93 -16.09 -1.64 -6.44
C LYS A 93 -15.79 -2.65 -7.55
N SER A 94 -16.26 -3.89 -7.37
CA SER A 94 -16.21 -4.90 -8.42
C SER A 94 -16.90 -4.37 -9.68
N LEU A 95 -16.25 -4.53 -10.84
CA LEU A 95 -16.86 -4.25 -12.14
C LEU A 95 -17.68 -5.44 -12.65
N ASN A 96 -17.69 -6.56 -11.93
CA ASN A 96 -18.47 -7.71 -12.31
C ASN A 96 -19.96 -7.42 -12.07
N LYS A 97 -20.76 -7.49 -13.15
CA LYS A 97 -22.21 -7.32 -13.11
C LYS A 97 -22.94 -8.47 -12.39
N HIS A 98 -22.24 -9.56 -12.08
CA HIS A 98 -22.78 -10.78 -11.49
C HIS A 98 -22.21 -11.09 -10.09
N SER A 99 -21.57 -10.11 -9.44
CA SER A 99 -21.16 -10.21 -8.03
C SER A 99 -22.28 -9.83 -7.08
#